data_AF-A0A2Z5J6F8-F1
#
_entry.id   AF-A0A2Z5J6F8-F1
#
_cell.length_a   1.000
_cell.length_b   1.000
_cell.length_c   1.000
_cell.angle_alpha   90.00
_cell.angle_beta   90.00
_cell.angle_gamma   90.00
#
_symmetry.space_group_name_H-M   'P 1'
#
loop_
_entity.id
_entity.type
_entity.pdbx_description
1 polymer ?
#
loop_
_entity_poly.entity_id
_entity_poly.type
_entity_poly.pdbx_seq_one_letter_code
_entity_poly.pdbx_strand_id
1 'polypeptide(L)'
;MKVSTQDQVAAVWRELLEVDTVAVDEDFFELGGHSMLAVQVLYRLTELTGVELELEDFFELGTVAEVAAELDRLRAGRPAAEPVFEGEL
;
A
#
# COMPACT_ATOMS: atom_id res chain seq x y z
N MET A 1 15.92 9.79 -8.75
CA MET A 1 15.98 9.18 -7.40
C MET A 1 14.80 8.21 -7.32
N LYS A 2 15.01 6.96 -6.90
CA LYS A 2 13.90 6.00 -6.76
C LYS A 2 13.16 6.31 -5.47
N VAL A 3 11.85 6.56 -5.54
CA VAL A 3 11.00 6.78 -4.37
C VAL A 3 10.83 5.44 -3.63
N SER A 4 10.98 5.42 -2.31
CA SER A 4 10.82 4.19 -1.53
C SER A 4 9.34 3.80 -1.40
N THR A 5 9.04 2.57 -0.99
CA THR A 5 7.65 2.15 -0.72
C THR A 5 7.08 2.90 0.49
N GLN A 6 7.91 3.19 1.50
CA GLN A 6 7.51 4.04 2.64
C GLN A 6 7.12 5.45 2.20
N ASP A 7 7.89 6.08 1.31
CA ASP A 7 7.57 7.41 0.78
C ASP A 7 6.24 7.42 0.01
N GLN A 8 5.92 6.34 -0.71
CA GLN A 8 4.65 6.18 -1.42
C GLN A 8 3.48 6.07 -0.45
N VAL A 9 3.60 5.24 0.59
CA VAL A 9 2.55 5.07 1.62
C VAL A 9 2.33 6.39 2.37
N ALA A 10 3.41 7.03 2.85
CA ALA A 10 3.32 8.30 3.55
C ALA A 10 2.76 9.43 2.66
N ALA A 11 3.00 9.41 1.35
CA ALA A 11 2.37 10.36 0.42
C ALA A 11 0.86 10.16 0.33
N VAL A 12 0.40 8.91 0.17
CA VAL A 12 -1.03 8.58 0.10
C VAL A 12 -1.76 8.98 1.38
N TRP A 13 -1.15 8.75 2.55
CA TRP A 13 -1.73 9.15 3.83
C TRP A 13 -1.82 10.67 3.98
N ARG A 14 -0.76 11.42 3.69
CA ARG A 14 -0.78 12.89 3.73
C ARG A 14 -1.91 13.47 2.89
N GLU A 15 -2.09 12.94 1.68
CA GLU A 15 -3.15 13.38 0.77
C GLU A 15 -4.55 13.05 1.27
N LEU A 16 -4.76 11.88 1.88
CA LEU A 16 -6.09 11.41 2.29
C LEU A 16 -6.50 11.86 3.70
N LEU A 17 -5.53 12.06 4.59
CA LEU A 17 -5.73 12.53 5.96
C LEU A 17 -5.59 14.06 6.08
N GLU A 18 -5.20 14.74 4.99
CA GLU A 18 -5.00 16.19 4.94
C GLU A 18 -3.98 16.70 5.98
N VAL A 19 -2.87 15.96 6.15
CA VAL A 19 -1.77 16.27 7.07
C VAL A 19 -0.48 16.63 6.33
N ASP A 20 0.31 17.53 6.92
CA ASP A 20 1.54 18.05 6.29
C ASP A 20 2.66 16.99 6.19
N THR A 21 2.85 16.21 7.26
CA THR A 21 3.92 15.21 7.41
C THR A 21 3.38 13.94 8.02
N VAL A 22 3.98 12.80 7.65
CA VAL A 22 3.72 11.48 8.22
C VAL A 22 5.06 10.81 8.47
N ALA A 23 5.33 10.38 9.70
CA ALA A 23 6.50 9.59 10.07
C ALA A 23 6.28 8.10 9.78
N VAL A 24 7.37 7.32 9.76
CA VAL A 24 7.31 5.91 9.35
C VAL A 24 6.59 5.01 10.37
N ASP A 25 6.51 5.46 11.61
CA ASP A 25 5.95 4.79 12.78
C ASP A 25 4.60 5.36 13.23
N GLU A 26 4.08 6.39 12.55
CA GLU A 26 2.74 6.88 12.81
C GLU A 26 1.70 5.88 12.30
N ASP A 27 0.65 5.69 13.09
CA ASP A 27 -0.46 4.80 12.75
C ASP A 27 -1.56 5.57 12.00
N PHE A 28 -2.08 4.96 10.94
CA PHE A 28 -3.11 5.55 10.09
C PHE A 28 -4.39 5.93 10.86
N PHE A 29 -4.80 5.11 11.82
CA PHE A 29 -6.02 5.31 12.61
C PHE A 29 -5.80 6.34 13.72
N GLU A 30 -4.61 6.38 14.31
CA GLU A 30 -4.23 7.44 15.25
C GLU A 30 -4.20 8.83 14.60
N LEU A 31 -3.85 8.89 13.30
CA LEU A 31 -3.89 10.11 12.50
C LEU A 31 -5.32 10.51 12.03
N GLY A 32 -6.36 9.78 12.45
CA GLY A 32 -7.76 10.08 12.12
C GLY A 32 -8.32 9.29 10.93
N GLY A 33 -7.58 8.28 10.45
CA GLY A 33 -8.02 7.36 9.42
C GLY A 33 -9.22 6.51 9.86
N HIS A 34 -10.04 6.11 8.89
CA HIS A 34 -11.21 5.26 9.10
C HIS A 34 -11.47 4.38 7.88
N SER A 35 -12.41 3.44 7.98
CA SER A 35 -12.62 2.38 6.97
C SER A 35 -12.77 2.90 5.53
N MET A 36 -13.56 3.97 5.30
CA MET A 36 -13.69 4.53 3.95
C MET A 36 -12.40 5.16 3.40
N LEU A 37 -11.53 5.72 4.25
CA LEU A 37 -10.22 6.22 3.83
C LEU A 37 -9.25 5.05 3.64
N ALA A 38 -9.29 4.04 4.49
CA ALA A 38 -8.48 2.82 4.34
C ALA A 38 -8.74 2.14 2.98
N VAL A 39 -9.99 1.99 2.56
CA VAL A 39 -10.33 1.45 1.22
C VAL A 39 -9.73 2.32 0.10
N GLN A 40 -9.74 3.65 0.23
CA GLN A 40 -9.12 4.55 -0.74
C GLN A 40 -7.59 4.46 -0.75
N VAL A 41 -6.97 4.31 0.43
CA VAL A 41 -5.53 4.06 0.58
C VAL A 41 -5.17 2.78 -0.17
N LEU A 42 -5.87 1.68 0.10
CA LEU A 42 -5.60 0.39 -0.53
C LEU A 42 -5.71 0.47 -2.05
N TYR A 43 -6.77 1.09 -2.57
CA TYR A 43 -6.92 1.29 -4.01
C TYR A 43 -5.74 2.06 -4.62
N ARG A 44 -5.33 3.18 -4.01
CA ARG A 44 -4.18 3.98 -4.50
C ARG A 44 -2.87 3.21 -4.40
N LEU A 45 -2.65 2.46 -3.32
CA LEU A 45 -1.45 1.65 -3.15
C LEU A 45 -1.41 0.51 -4.17
N THR A 46 -2.54 -0.11 -4.50
CA THR A 46 -2.60 -1.10 -5.58
C THR A 46 -2.22 -0.50 -6.93
N GLU A 47 -2.72 0.69 -7.26
CA GLU A 47 -2.35 1.39 -8.51
C GLU A 47 -0.84 1.75 -8.56
N LEU A 48 -0.27 2.19 -7.43
CA LEU A 48 1.15 2.55 -7.34
C LEU A 48 2.08 1.33 -7.32
N THR A 49 1.62 0.23 -6.73
CA THR A 49 2.48 -0.92 -6.40
C THR A 49 2.27 -2.14 -7.27
N GLY A 50 1.11 -2.21 -7.91
CA GLY A 50 0.62 -3.33 -8.69
C GLY A 50 0.17 -4.52 -7.85
N VAL A 51 0.33 -4.50 -6.53
CA VAL A 51 -0.08 -5.58 -5.62
C VAL A 51 -1.20 -5.12 -4.72
N GLU A 52 -2.09 -6.04 -4.39
CA GLU A 52 -3.24 -5.77 -3.53
C GLU A 52 -2.90 -6.18 -2.10
N LEU A 53 -3.11 -5.27 -1.16
CA LEU A 53 -3.07 -5.53 0.28
C LEU A 53 -4.51 -5.72 0.77
N GLU A 54 -4.76 -6.77 1.55
CA GLU A 54 -6.09 -7.02 2.08
C GLU A 54 -6.44 -6.00 3.17
N LEU A 55 -7.74 -5.68 3.29
CA LEU A 55 -8.19 -4.71 4.30
C LEU A 55 -7.91 -5.21 5.72
N GLU A 56 -8.05 -6.51 5.97
CA GLU A 56 -7.75 -7.12 7.27
C GLU A 56 -6.27 -6.94 7.64
N ASP A 57 -5.35 -7.25 6.73
CA ASP A 57 -3.91 -7.01 6.93
C ASP A 57 -3.61 -5.53 7.20
N PHE A 58 -4.29 -4.60 6.51
CA PHE A 58 -4.08 -3.17 6.74
C PHE A 58 -4.47 -2.73 8.15
N PHE A 59 -5.53 -3.30 8.71
CA PHE A 59 -5.94 -3.03 10.10
C PHE A 59 -4.95 -3.60 11.12
N GLU A 60 -4.22 -4.66 10.79
CA GLU A 60 -3.18 -5.23 11.66
C GLU A 60 -1.85 -4.48 11.57
N LEU A 61 -1.48 -4.02 10.38
CA LEU A 61 -0.19 -3.38 10.11
C LEU A 61 -0.15 -1.91 10.52
N GLY A 62 -1.23 -1.13 10.38
CA GLY A 62 -1.41 0.19 11.00
C GLY A 62 -0.46 1.34 10.59
N THR A 63 0.86 1.12 10.59
CA THR A 63 1.93 2.10 10.37
C THR A 63 2.49 2.09 8.94
N VAL A 64 3.14 3.19 8.53
CA VAL A 64 3.76 3.31 7.20
C VAL A 64 4.80 2.21 6.98
N ALA A 65 5.64 1.96 7.99
CA ALA A 65 6.73 0.99 7.90
C ALA A 65 6.21 -0.43 7.69
N GLU A 66 5.16 -0.81 8.43
CA GLU A 66 4.56 -2.15 8.39
C GLU A 66 3.81 -2.37 7.07
N VAL A 67 2.99 -1.41 6.65
CA VAL A 67 2.29 -1.46 5.35
C VAL A 67 3.29 -1.51 4.19
N ALA A 68 4.34 -0.69 4.23
CA ALA A 68 5.35 -0.69 3.16
C ALA A 68 6.13 -2.01 3.09
N ALA A 69 6.48 -2.60 4.24
CA ALA A 69 7.17 -3.88 4.30
C ALA A 69 6.31 -5.00 3.71
N GLU A 70 5.01 -5.01 3.99
CA GLU A 70 4.10 -6.01 3.44
C GLU A 70 3.90 -5.86 1.93
N LEU A 71 3.76 -4.63 1.43
CA LEU A 71 3.70 -4.38 -0.02
C LEU A 71 4.96 -4.85 -0.74
N ASP A 72 6.14 -4.64 -0.15
CA ASP A 72 7.40 -5.12 -0.72
C ASP A 72 7.49 -6.66 -0.69
N ARG A 73 6.98 -7.31 0.37
CA ARG A 73 6.85 -8.77 0.45
C ARG A 73 5.95 -9.32 -0.65
N LEU A 74 4.76 -8.74 -0.83
CA LEU A 74 3.80 -9.14 -1.86
C LEU A 74 4.36 -8.95 -3.27
N ARG A 75 5.08 -7.85 -3.52
CA ARG A 75 5.77 -7.60 -4.79
C ARG A 75 6.85 -8.65 -5.08
N ALA A 76 7.59 -9.09 -4.06
CA ALA A 76 8.60 -10.14 -4.21
C ALA A 76 7.98 -11.54 -4.40
N GLY A 77 6.79 -11.76 -3.87
CA GLY A 77 6.05 -13.02 -3.96
C GLY A 77 5.25 -13.21 -5.25
N ARG A 78 5.00 -12.16 -6.04
CA ARG A 78 4.33 -12.32 -7.35
C ARG A 78 5.25 -13.06 -8.33
N PRO A 79 4.84 -14.24 -8.85
CA PRO A 79 5.54 -14.82 -9.98
C PRO A 79 5.50 -13.81 -11.13
N ALA A 80 6.62 -13.65 -11.84
CA ALA A 80 6.66 -12.87 -13.08
C ALA A 80 5.54 -13.40 -13.96
N ALA A 81 4.56 -12.54 -14.28
CA ALA A 81 3.32 -12.90 -14.96
C ALA A 81 3.60 -13.98 -16.01
N GLU A 82 3.03 -15.18 -15.81
CA GLU A 82 3.21 -16.25 -16.79
C GLU A 82 2.69 -15.71 -18.14
N PRO A 83 3.48 -15.80 -19.22
CA PRO A 83 2.98 -15.44 -20.53
C PRO A 83 1.80 -16.35 -20.83
N VAL A 84 0.60 -15.78 -20.86
CA VAL A 84 -0.59 -16.45 -21.35
C VAL A 84 -0.35 -16.68 -22.84
N PHE A 85 0.13 -17.87 -23.19
CA PHE A 85 0.09 -18.35 -24.57
C PHE A 85 -1.36 -18.75 -24.85
N GLU A 86 -2.19 -17.77 -25.21
CA GLU A 86 -3.48 -18.03 -25.86
C GLU A 86 -3.18 -18.59 -27.24
N GLY A 87 -3.08 -19.91 -27.31
CA GLY A 87 -2.68 -20.64 -28.49
C GLY A 87 -3.05 -22.10 -28.35
N GLU A 88 -4.35 -22.39 -28.37
CA GLU A 88 -4.83 -23.71 -28.73
C GLU A 88 -5.68 -23.62 -30.01
N LEU A 89 -5.37 -24.59 -30.89
CA LEU A 89 -5.63 -24.71 -32.33
C LEU A 89 -7.11 -24.77 -32.74
#